data_AF-A0A9E4GCM2-F1
#
_entry.id   AF-A0A9E4GCM2-F1
#
_cell.length_a   1.000
_cell.length_b   1.000
_cell.length_c   1.000
_cell.angle_alpha   90.00
_cell.angle_beta   90.00
_cell.angle_gamma   90.00
#
_symmetry.space_group_name_H-M   'P 1'
#
loop_
_entity.id
_entity.type
_entity.pdbx_description
1 polymer ?
#
loop_
_entity_poly.entity_id
_entity_poly.type
_entity_poly.pdbx_seq_one_letter_code
_entity_poly.pdbx_strand_id
1 'polypeptide(L)'
;LRVVRDSVFEDQVSPYRDVVLITDGGDLGSLPLQAAGELGALGARIIAVGLGDEVTGQPIPDPDAAGGYLVHEGQPVLTTLDAEALRELAGVTPGGRYVNVGTGNF
;
A
#
# COMPACT_ATOMS: atom_id res chain seq x y z
N LEU A 1 -3.61 5.29 5.01
CA LEU A 1 -4.33 6.50 4.53
C LEU A 1 -5.05 7.27 5.62
N ARG A 2 -5.76 6.62 6.55
CA ARG A 2 -6.47 7.30 7.64
C ARG A 2 -5.61 8.29 8.43
N VAL A 3 -4.41 7.88 8.84
CA VAL A 3 -3.45 8.77 9.53
C VAL A 3 -3.15 10.02 8.71
N VAL A 4 -2.87 9.87 7.41
CA VAL A 4 -2.59 11.01 6.51
C VAL A 4 -3.79 11.97 6.47
N ARG A 5 -5.00 11.43 6.36
CA ARG A 5 -6.24 12.21 6.42
C ARG A 5 -6.39 12.95 7.75
N ASP A 6 -6.17 12.28 8.87
CA ASP A 6 -6.40 12.83 10.21
C ASP A 6 -5.31 13.80 10.68
N SER A 7 -4.06 13.61 10.25
CA SER A 7 -2.90 14.33 10.80
C SER A 7 -2.24 15.32 9.84
N VAL A 8 -2.51 15.24 8.54
CA VAL A 8 -1.82 16.05 7.51
C VAL A 8 -2.78 16.94 6.74
N PHE A 9 -4.01 16.49 6.51
CA PHE A 9 -4.99 17.25 5.75
C PHE A 9 -5.88 18.07 6.68
N GLU A 10 -5.88 19.39 6.47
CA GLU A 10 -6.92 20.28 7.00
C GLU A 10 -8.21 20.12 6.17
N ASP A 11 -9.36 20.45 6.77
CA ASP A 11 -10.69 20.36 6.16
C ASP A 11 -10.90 21.30 4.95
N GLN A 12 -9.89 22.09 4.58
CA GLN A 12 -9.91 22.95 3.40
C GLN A 12 -9.47 22.18 2.15
N VAL A 13 -10.26 22.32 1.08
CA VAL A 13 -9.93 21.78 -0.25
C VAL A 13 -8.75 22.56 -0.83
N SER A 14 -7.71 21.85 -1.25
CA SER A 14 -6.53 22.43 -1.91
C SER A 14 -6.10 21.52 -3.07
N PRO A 15 -6.23 21.98 -4.33
CA PRO A 15 -6.17 21.12 -5.53
C PRO A 15 -4.76 20.70 -5.99
N TYR A 16 -3.76 20.68 -5.11
CA TYR A 16 -2.36 20.34 -5.47
C TYR A 16 -1.66 19.47 -4.43
N ARG A 17 -2.34 18.40 -3.99
CA ARG A 17 -1.78 17.47 -2.99
C ARG A 17 -1.70 16.06 -3.56
N ASP A 18 -0.51 15.49 -3.49
CA ASP A 18 -0.28 14.09 -3.84
C ASP A 18 -0.05 13.28 -2.57
N VAL A 19 -0.66 12.10 -2.50
CA VAL A 19 -0.37 11.08 -1.49
C VAL A 19 0.33 9.94 -2.20
N VAL A 20 1.61 9.77 -1.92
CA VAL A 20 2.39 8.62 -2.40
C VAL A 20 2.35 7.53 -1.34
N LEU A 21 1.68 6.41 -1.65
CA LEU A 21 1.59 5.24 -0.78
C LEU A 21 2.54 4.17 -1.28
N ILE A 22 3.48 3.74 -0.45
CA ILE A 22 4.43 2.67 -0.74
C ILE A 22 4.11 1.49 0.18
N THR A 23 3.75 0.34 -0.38
CA THR A 23 3.24 -0.81 0.38
C THR A 23 3.19 -2.08 -0.48
N ASP A 24 3.07 -3.25 0.13
CA ASP A 24 2.73 -4.52 -0.53
C ASP A 24 1.21 -4.70 -0.70
N GLY A 25 0.38 -3.81 -0.15
CA GLY A 25 -1.07 -3.83 -0.32
C GLY A 25 -1.83 -4.85 0.52
N GLY A 26 -1.14 -5.72 1.27
CA GLY A 26 -1.77 -6.87 1.95
C GLY A 26 -2.76 -6.48 3.05
N ASP A 27 -2.34 -5.66 4.02
CA ASP A 27 -3.22 -5.10 5.05
C ASP A 27 -3.03 -3.59 5.17
N LEU A 28 -4.02 -2.84 4.67
CA LEU A 28 -4.04 -1.37 4.71
C LEU A 28 -4.84 -0.82 5.90
N GLY A 29 -5.22 -1.67 6.85
CA GLY A 29 -6.05 -1.35 8.01
C GLY A 29 -7.52 -1.16 7.66
N SER A 30 -8.29 -0.55 8.58
CA SER A 30 -9.73 -0.39 8.42
C SER A 30 -10.11 0.63 7.35
N LEU A 31 -11.01 0.23 6.42
CA LEU A 31 -11.70 1.08 5.44
C LEU A 31 -10.77 1.98 4.59
N PRO A 32 -9.74 1.40 3.94
CA PRO A 32 -8.74 2.17 3.19
C PRO A 32 -9.36 2.95 2.01
N LEU A 33 -10.38 2.38 1.36
CA LEU A 33 -11.11 3.02 0.27
C LEU A 33 -11.92 4.25 0.74
N GLN A 34 -12.49 4.20 1.95
CA GLN A 34 -13.21 5.35 2.51
C GLN A 34 -12.24 6.51 2.75
N ALA A 35 -11.10 6.23 3.40
CA ALA A 35 -10.08 7.26 3.63
C ALA A 35 -9.53 7.82 2.31
N ALA A 36 -9.36 6.98 1.29
CA ALA A 36 -8.98 7.42 -0.05
C ALA A 36 -10.02 8.38 -0.67
N GLY A 37 -11.31 8.08 -0.51
CA GLY A 37 -12.40 8.92 -1.00
C GLY A 37 -12.46 10.28 -0.31
N GLU A 38 -12.27 10.30 1.01
CA GLU A 38 -12.19 11.54 1.79
C GLU A 38 -11.01 12.42 1.35
N LEU A 39 -9.84 11.82 1.13
CA LEU A 39 -8.67 12.53 0.60
C LEU A 39 -8.93 13.07 -0.82
N GLY A 40 -9.56 12.27 -1.68
CA GLY A 40 -9.97 12.69 -3.01
C GLY A 40 -10.92 13.89 -3.00
N ALA A 41 -11.89 13.90 -2.08
CA ALA A 41 -12.80 15.02 -1.88
C ALA A 41 -12.09 16.32 -1.44
N LEU A 42 -10.95 16.20 -0.75
CA LEU A 42 -10.07 17.31 -0.37
C LEU A 42 -9.10 17.74 -1.48
N GLY A 43 -9.23 17.17 -2.68
CA GLY A 43 -8.41 17.48 -3.85
C GLY A 43 -7.10 16.70 -3.92
N ALA A 44 -6.95 15.63 -3.13
CA ALA A 44 -5.76 14.80 -3.18
C ALA A 44 -5.79 13.82 -4.35
N ARG A 45 -4.63 13.57 -4.95
CA ARG A 45 -4.39 12.46 -5.87
C ARG A 45 -3.59 11.37 -5.17
N ILE A 46 -4.02 10.11 -5.29
CA ILE A 46 -3.30 8.97 -4.72
C ILE A 46 -2.43 8.30 -5.78
N ILE A 47 -1.15 8.14 -5.46
CA ILE A 47 -0.16 7.39 -6.24
C ILE A 47 0.26 6.19 -5.38
N ALA A 48 -0.22 5.00 -5.73
CA ALA A 48 0.15 3.76 -5.07
C ALA A 48 1.36 3.12 -5.76
N VAL A 49 2.36 2.73 -4.97
CA VAL A 49 3.60 2.11 -5.40
C VAL A 49 3.69 0.74 -4.72
N GLY A 50 3.50 -0.31 -5.50
CA GLY A 50 3.46 -1.70 -5.04
C GLY A 50 4.85 -2.32 -5.01
N LEU A 51 5.29 -2.77 -3.84
CA LEU A 51 6.54 -3.53 -3.64
C LEU A 51 6.22 -4.99 -3.36
N GLY A 52 6.97 -5.89 -3.99
CA GLY A 52 6.88 -7.32 -3.74
C GLY A 52 6.55 -8.14 -4.98
N ASP A 53 6.39 -9.45 -4.77
CA ASP A 53 6.06 -10.41 -5.81
C ASP A 53 4.53 -10.63 -5.83
N GLU A 54 3.89 -10.39 -6.98
CA GLU A 54 2.43 -10.55 -7.16
C GLU A 54 2.00 -12.02 -7.36
N VAL A 55 2.94 -12.92 -7.71
CA VAL A 55 2.63 -14.27 -8.22
C VAL A 55 2.97 -15.34 -7.20
N THR A 56 4.21 -15.34 -6.72
CA THR A 56 4.76 -16.38 -5.85
C THR A 56 4.87 -15.94 -4.39
N GLY A 57 4.83 -14.63 -4.14
CA GLY A 57 5.13 -14.06 -2.84
C GLY A 57 6.61 -14.21 -2.46
N GLN A 58 6.99 -13.68 -1.31
CA GLN A 58 8.34 -13.76 -0.78
C GLN A 58 8.30 -14.19 0.69
N PRO A 59 9.21 -15.06 1.13
CA PRO A 59 9.28 -15.45 2.54
C PRO A 59 9.79 -14.28 3.38
N ILE A 60 9.20 -14.11 4.56
CA ILE A 60 9.57 -13.02 5.47
C ILE A 60 10.85 -13.40 6.22
N PRO A 61 11.96 -12.64 6.12
CA PRO A 61 13.17 -12.91 6.90
C PRO A 61 12.89 -12.84 8.40
N ASP A 62 13.41 -13.81 9.15
CA ASP A 62 13.29 -13.82 10.61
C ASP A 62 14.55 -13.17 11.22
N PRO A 63 14.42 -12.03 11.94
CA PRO A 63 15.56 -11.37 12.55
C PRO A 63 16.19 -12.19 13.69
N ASP A 64 15.43 -13.10 14.31
CA ASP A 64 15.89 -13.94 15.42
C ASP A 64 16.51 -15.27 14.94
N ALA A 65 16.27 -15.64 13.68
CA ALA A 65 16.86 -16.81 13.04
C ALA A 65 17.83 -16.39 11.92
N ALA A 66 19.13 -16.41 12.21
CA ALA A 66 20.16 -16.00 11.26
C ALA A 66 20.08 -16.81 9.95
N GLY A 67 19.70 -16.12 8.86
CA GLY A 67 19.51 -16.72 7.53
C GLY A 67 18.23 -17.56 7.39
N GLY A 68 17.35 -17.52 8.39
CA GLY A 68 16.05 -18.17 8.41
C GLY A 68 14.91 -17.25 7.97
N TYR A 69 13.74 -17.85 7.83
CA TYR A 69 12.49 -17.17 7.52
C TYR A 69 11.48 -17.43 8.62
N LEU A 70 10.51 -16.53 8.75
CA LEU A 70 9.41 -16.69 9.68
C LEU A 70 8.61 -17.95 9.32
N VAL A 71 8.36 -18.81 10.31
CA VAL A 71 7.61 -20.06 10.14
C VAL A 71 6.35 -20.02 11.00
N HIS A 72 5.23 -20.42 10.41
CA HIS A 72 3.96 -20.63 11.09
C HIS A 72 3.43 -22.03 10.74
N GLU A 73 3.05 -22.81 11.75
CA GLU A 73 2.56 -24.18 11.57
C GLU A 73 3.48 -25.09 10.73
N GLY A 74 4.80 -24.87 10.85
CA GLY A 74 5.81 -25.65 10.12
C GLY A 74 5.98 -25.27 8.65
N GLN A 75 5.34 -24.19 8.17
CA GLN A 75 5.52 -23.66 6.82
C GLN A 75 6.06 -22.22 6.86
N PRO A 76 6.92 -21.81 5.92
CA PRO A 76 7.34 -20.41 5.80
C PRO A 76 6.15 -19.49 5.57
N VAL A 77 6.13 -18.35 6.25
CA VAL A 77 5.16 -17.28 6.00
C VAL A 77 5.58 -16.53 4.75
N LEU A 78 4.69 -16.49 3.76
CA LEU A 78 4.87 -15.75 2.51
C LEU A 78 4.04 -14.47 2.55
N THR A 79 4.64 -13.34 2.16
CA THR A 79 3.91 -12.10 1.84
C THR A 79 3.81 -11.95 0.32
N THR A 80 2.65 -11.54 -0.18
CA THR A 80 2.35 -11.37 -1.61
C THR A 80 1.85 -9.95 -1.86
N LEU A 81 2.31 -9.34 -2.94
CA LEU A 81 1.85 -8.01 -3.34
C LEU A 81 0.38 -8.07 -3.81
N ASP A 82 -0.51 -7.41 -3.07
CA ASP A 82 -1.91 -7.23 -3.44
C ASP A 82 -2.06 -6.02 -4.39
N ALA A 83 -1.71 -6.28 -5.63
CA ALA A 83 -1.76 -5.27 -6.68
C ALA A 83 -3.18 -4.85 -7.05
N GLU A 84 -4.17 -5.72 -6.86
CA GLU A 84 -5.57 -5.40 -7.15
C GLU A 84 -6.08 -4.36 -6.16
N ALA A 85 -5.86 -4.57 -4.87
CA ALA A 85 -6.20 -3.61 -3.83
C ALA A 85 -5.55 -2.23 -4.07
N LEU A 86 -4.29 -2.19 -4.51
CA LEU A 86 -3.59 -0.93 -4.81
C LEU A 86 -4.11 -0.22 -6.06
N ARG A 87 -4.53 -0.97 -7.09
CA ARG A 87 -5.19 -0.40 -8.28
C ARG A 87 -6.54 0.20 -7.91
N GLU A 88 -7.33 -0.51 -7.12
CA GLU A 88 -8.64 -0.03 -6.65
C GLU A 88 -8.46 1.25 -5.84
N LEU A 89 -7.57 1.25 -4.85
CA LEU A 89 -7.28 2.38 -3.98
C LEU A 89 -6.85 3.63 -4.75
N ALA A 90 -5.93 3.48 -5.70
CA ALA A 90 -5.50 4.59 -6.55
C ALA A 90 -6.65 5.12 -7.41
N GLY A 91 -7.50 4.22 -7.91
CA GLY A 91 -8.66 4.53 -8.75
C GLY A 91 -9.76 5.32 -8.05
N VAL A 92 -9.77 5.38 -6.71
CA VAL A 92 -10.73 6.17 -5.93
C VAL A 92 -10.58 7.68 -6.19
N THR A 93 -9.38 8.14 -6.54
CA THR A 93 -9.10 9.58 -6.71
C THR A 93 -8.91 9.97 -8.18
N PRO A 94 -9.43 11.13 -8.62
CA PRO A 94 -9.18 11.64 -9.96
C PRO A 94 -7.68 11.75 -10.25
N GLY A 95 -7.25 11.15 -11.37
CA GLY A 95 -5.86 11.17 -11.79
C GLY A 95 -4.93 10.25 -10.99
N GLY A 96 -5.46 9.44 -10.05
CA GLY A 96 -4.68 8.47 -9.31
C GLY A 96 -3.98 7.43 -10.19
N ARG A 97 -2.88 6.86 -9.67
CA ARG A 97 -2.02 5.94 -10.41
C ARG A 97 -1.52 4.81 -9.53
N TYR A 98 -1.43 3.61 -10.09
CA TYR A 98 -0.71 2.49 -9.51
C TYR A 98 0.56 2.23 -10.32
N VAL A 99 1.68 2.00 -9.62
CA VAL A 99 2.97 1.62 -10.18
C VAL A 99 3.44 0.36 -9.45
N ASN A 100 3.59 -0.74 -10.18
CA ASN A 100 4.25 -1.93 -9.66
C ASN A 100 5.76 -1.79 -9.86
N VAL A 101 6.53 -1.85 -8.77
CA VAL A 101 8.01 -1.85 -8.78
C VAL A 101 8.61 -3.24 -8.50
N GLY A 102 7.77 -4.22 -8.21
CA GLY A 102 8.15 -5.62 -8.07
C GLY A 102 9.09 -5.85 -6.90
N THR A 103 10.01 -6.81 -7.05
CA THR A 103 11.04 -7.13 -6.05
C THR A 103 12.29 -6.26 -6.15
N GLY A 104 12.40 -5.38 -7.16
CA GLY A 104 13.56 -4.51 -7.33
C GLY A 104 14.89 -5.23 -7.62
N ASN A 105 14.86 -6.55 -7.88
CA ASN A 105 16.03 -7.33 -8.27
C ASN A 105 16.38 -7.03 -9.74
N PHE A 106 17.33 -6.11 -9.95
CA PHE A 106 17.99 -5.88 -11.25
C PHE A 106 19.39 -6.50 -11.27
#